data_AF-A0A848GEG9-F1
#
_entry.id   AF-A0A848GEG9-F1
#
_cell.length_a   1.000
_cell.length_b   1.000
_cell.length_c   1.000
_cell.angle_alpha   90.00
_cell.angle_beta   90.00
_cell.angle_gamma   90.00
#
_symmetry.space_group_name_H-M   'P 1'
#
loop_
_entity.id
_entity.type
_entity.pdbx_description
1 polymer ?
#
loop_
_entity_poly.entity_id
_entity_poly.type
_entity_poly.pdbx_seq_one_letter_code
_entity_poly.pdbx_strand_id
1 'polypeptide(L)'
;MFFNPQPLFVIVGYPNSGKRKLLQEIFARRNFFPLKDPFTPAVFPDKKFVVINKSNHDYVPNVFCTHISQIMRRHAFSSAAFMLMLSLILDGGRHDARSVVQYLEASGFLVHYLVLAGSWEDKRMVPEEELEYLRAKIRHGRIHYFDRLVTRSPLRFSQRTEEVVAVIREVLAGGRR
;
A
#
# COMPACT_ATOMS: atom_id res chain seq x y z
N MET A 1 27.14 10.71 -0.10
CA MET A 1 25.84 10.52 0.58
C MET A 1 25.19 9.27 0.01
N PHE A 2 25.03 8.22 0.81
CA PHE A 2 24.28 7.03 0.38
C PHE A 2 22.79 7.35 0.46
N PHE A 3 22.19 7.73 -0.67
CA PHE A 3 20.75 7.86 -0.80
C PHE A 3 20.16 6.45 -0.86
N ASN A 4 19.71 5.92 0.27
CA ASN A 4 18.91 4.70 0.28
C ASN A 4 17.43 5.11 0.18
N PRO A 5 16.79 4.96 -0.99
CA PRO A 5 15.40 5.37 -1.15
C PRO A 5 14.53 4.58 -0.17
N GLN A 6 13.75 5.29 0.64
CA GLN A 6 12.86 4.66 1.61
C GLN A 6 11.79 3.84 0.87
N PRO A 7 11.57 2.58 1.26
CA PRO A 7 10.55 1.76 0.62
C PRO A 7 9.16 2.30 0.96
N LEU A 8 8.33 2.44 -0.08
CA LEU A 8 6.94 2.85 0.02
C LEU A 8 6.04 1.69 -0.40
N PHE A 9 5.38 1.07 0.56
CA PHE A 9 4.40 0.01 0.30
C PHE A 9 3.01 0.61 0.07
N VAL A 10 2.35 0.19 -1.00
CA VAL A 10 1.02 0.66 -1.41
C VAL A 10 0.10 -0.55 -1.49
N ILE A 11 -0.80 -0.71 -0.53
CA ILE A 11 -1.82 -1.77 -0.58
C ILE A 11 -2.90 -1.33 -1.56
N VAL A 12 -2.96 -2.00 -2.71
CA VAL A 12 -3.90 -1.73 -3.80
C VAL A 12 -5.01 -2.75 -3.79
N GLY A 13 -6.22 -2.33 -4.10
CA GLY A 13 -7.34 -3.22 -4.41
C GLY A 13 -8.64 -2.43 -4.43
N TYR A 14 -9.73 -3.04 -4.86
CA TYR A 14 -11.04 -2.38 -4.86
C TYR A 14 -11.47 -1.88 -3.47
N PRO A 15 -12.46 -0.96 -3.42
CA PRO A 15 -13.20 -0.73 -2.18
C PRO A 15 -13.57 -2.06 -1.52
N ASN A 16 -13.50 -2.10 -0.19
CA ASN A 16 -13.87 -3.27 0.61
C ASN A 16 -13.04 -4.56 0.38
N SER A 17 -11.87 -4.49 -0.25
CA SER A 17 -10.93 -5.63 -0.32
C SER A 17 -10.26 -6.02 1.02
N GLY A 18 -10.63 -5.33 2.11
CA GLY A 18 -10.11 -5.56 3.44
C GLY A 18 -8.75 -4.90 3.71
N LYS A 19 -8.33 -3.90 2.91
CA LYS A 19 -7.05 -3.20 3.06
C LYS A 19 -6.78 -2.70 4.48
N ARG A 20 -7.78 -2.04 5.09
CA ARG A 20 -7.66 -1.54 6.48
C ARG A 20 -7.54 -2.67 7.49
N LYS A 21 -8.33 -3.73 7.34
CA LYS A 21 -8.26 -4.90 8.22
C LYS A 21 -6.88 -5.57 8.11
N LEU A 22 -6.35 -5.70 6.90
CA LEU A 22 -5.02 -6.24 6.64
C LEU A 22 -3.92 -5.39 7.28
N LEU A 23 -3.99 -4.06 7.18
CA LEU A 23 -3.08 -3.17 7.92
C LEU A 23 -3.14 -3.38 9.44
N GLN A 24 -4.34 -3.48 9.99
CA GLN A 24 -4.53 -3.65 11.43
C GLN A 24 -4.01 -5.00 11.92
N GLU A 25 -4.16 -6.07 11.12
CA GLU A 25 -3.59 -7.39 11.41
C GLU A 25 -2.05 -7.40 11.30
N ILE A 26 -1.48 -6.84 10.23
CA ILE A 26 -0.01 -6.75 10.06
C ILE A 26 0.64 -6.05 11.24
N PHE A 27 0.10 -4.89 11.64
CA PHE A 27 0.73 -4.06 12.66
C PHE A 27 0.21 -4.29 14.07
N ALA A 28 -0.76 -5.20 14.26
CA ALA A 28 -1.48 -5.42 15.52
C ALA A 28 -1.96 -4.10 16.19
N ARG A 29 -2.43 -3.13 15.38
CA ARG A 29 -2.81 -1.77 15.82
C ARG A 29 -4.12 -1.35 15.18
N ARG A 30 -5.02 -0.75 15.97
CA ARG A 30 -6.32 -0.25 15.46
C ARG A 30 -6.21 1.11 14.76
N ASN A 31 -5.35 1.99 15.27
CA ASN A 31 -5.22 3.38 14.85
C ASN A 31 -3.77 3.70 14.47
N PHE A 32 -3.63 4.60 13.50
CA PHE A 32 -2.34 5.07 12.99
C PHE A 32 -2.33 6.59 12.95
N PHE A 33 -1.20 7.19 13.33
CA PHE A 33 -1.03 8.64 13.42
C PHE A 33 0.19 9.06 12.59
N PRO A 34 0.04 9.28 11.28
CA PRO A 34 1.18 9.42 10.36
C PRO A 34 2.04 10.68 10.60
N LEU A 35 1.56 11.65 11.39
CA LEU A 35 2.34 12.85 11.75
C LEU A 35 3.15 12.71 13.04
N LYS A 36 2.93 11.63 13.81
CA LYS A 36 3.76 11.27 14.97
C LYS A 36 5.03 10.57 14.51
N ASP A 37 5.97 10.39 15.44
CA ASP A 37 7.21 9.68 15.15
C ASP A 37 6.96 8.26 14.63
N PRO A 38 7.80 7.76 13.70
CA PRO A 38 7.71 6.40 13.20
C PRO A 38 7.80 5.37 14.33
N PHE A 39 7.06 4.27 14.20
CA PHE A 39 7.02 3.22 15.21
C PHE A 39 7.67 1.93 14.71
N THR A 40 8.16 1.12 15.63
CA THR A 40 8.67 -0.22 15.34
C THR A 40 7.58 -1.25 15.62
N PRO A 41 7.04 -1.95 14.61
CA PRO A 41 6.07 -3.01 14.82
C PRO A 41 6.76 -4.33 15.20
N ALA A 42 6.09 -5.15 16.01
CA ALA A 42 6.64 -6.45 16.43
C ALA A 42 6.95 -7.39 15.25
N VAL A 43 6.17 -7.33 14.18
CA VAL A 43 6.38 -8.16 12.98
C VAL A 43 7.63 -7.77 12.16
N PHE A 44 8.14 -6.54 12.34
CA PHE A 44 9.34 -5.99 11.71
C PHE A 44 10.23 -5.26 12.75
N PRO A 45 10.91 -6.00 13.65
CA PRO A 45 11.57 -5.43 14.83
C PRO A 45 12.72 -4.45 14.50
N ASP A 46 13.36 -4.59 13.34
CA ASP A 46 14.52 -3.77 12.95
C ASP A 46 14.15 -2.59 12.04
N LYS A 47 12.85 -2.35 11.82
CA LYS A 47 12.37 -1.37 10.85
C LYS A 47 11.31 -0.48 11.47
N LYS A 48 11.46 0.83 11.24
CA LYS A 48 10.46 1.83 11.61
C LYS A 48 9.45 2.01 10.48
N PHE A 49 8.20 2.28 10.84
CA PHE A 49 7.11 2.47 9.90
C PHE A 49 6.34 3.75 10.15
N VAL A 50 5.89 4.35 9.05
CA VAL A 50 4.86 5.38 9.00
C VAL A 50 3.69 4.84 8.18
N VAL A 51 2.51 4.75 8.79
CA VAL A 51 1.30 4.21 8.14
C VAL A 51 0.31 5.33 7.88
N ILE A 52 0.04 5.56 6.59
CA ILE A 52 -0.97 6.50 6.09
C ILE A 52 -2.28 5.74 5.95
N ASN A 53 -3.03 5.66 7.04
CA ASN A 53 -4.31 4.93 7.10
C ASN A 53 -5.48 5.77 6.53
N LYS A 54 -5.32 6.22 5.28
CA LYS A 54 -6.33 6.93 4.47
C LYS A 54 -6.20 6.44 3.03
N SER A 55 -7.26 6.58 2.23
CA SER A 55 -7.23 6.24 0.80
C SER A 55 -7.95 7.29 -0.04
N ASN A 56 -7.79 7.20 -1.36
CA ASN A 56 -8.55 7.96 -2.36
C ASN A 56 -10.06 7.64 -2.36
N HIS A 57 -10.50 6.61 -1.65
CA HIS A 57 -11.94 6.40 -1.41
C HIS A 57 -12.52 7.48 -0.48
N ASP A 58 -11.72 7.99 0.46
CA ASP A 58 -12.19 8.93 1.47
C ASP A 58 -11.92 10.40 1.07
N TYR A 59 -11.05 10.62 0.08
CA TYR A 59 -10.57 11.94 -0.34
C TYR A 59 -10.45 12.05 -1.86
N VAL A 60 -10.65 13.26 -2.37
CA VAL A 60 -10.30 13.60 -3.76
C VAL A 60 -8.79 13.37 -3.97
N PRO A 61 -8.37 12.74 -5.07
CA PRO A 61 -6.98 12.36 -5.32
C PRO A 61 -5.95 13.47 -5.08
N ASN A 62 -6.22 14.71 -5.53
CA ASN A 62 -5.28 15.83 -5.33
C ASN A 62 -5.07 16.16 -3.84
N VAL A 63 -6.13 16.10 -3.03
CA VAL A 63 -6.06 16.29 -1.57
C VAL A 63 -5.30 15.13 -0.94
N PHE A 64 -5.52 13.90 -1.42
CA PHE A 64 -4.81 12.72 -0.95
C PHE A 64 -3.31 12.79 -1.27
N CYS A 65 -2.92 13.15 -2.49
CA CYS A 65 -1.53 13.36 -2.88
C CYS A 65 -0.85 14.45 -2.05
N THR A 66 -1.56 15.56 -1.80
CA THR A 66 -1.08 16.63 -0.90
C THR A 66 -0.84 16.11 0.52
N HIS A 67 -1.75 15.30 1.04
CA HIS A 67 -1.60 14.69 2.36
C HIS A 67 -0.41 13.72 2.43
N ILE A 68 -0.23 12.89 1.40
CA ILE A 68 0.94 12.01 1.26
C ILE A 68 2.20 12.86 1.26
N SER A 69 2.26 13.91 0.43
CA SER A 69 3.41 14.82 0.34
C SER A 69 3.79 15.42 1.70
N GLN A 70 2.80 15.88 2.47
CA GLN A 70 3.02 16.44 3.80
C GLN A 70 3.64 15.43 4.76
N ILE A 71 3.11 14.20 4.79
CA ILE A 71 3.61 13.13 5.66
C ILE A 71 5.03 12.73 5.25
N MET A 72 5.29 12.57 3.95
CA MET A 72 6.61 12.23 3.44
C MET A 72 7.64 13.30 3.82
N ARG A 73 7.31 14.58 3.64
CA ARG A 73 8.20 15.70 4.03
C ARG A 73 8.48 15.73 5.52
N ARG A 74 7.48 15.48 6.36
CA ARG A 74 7.63 15.41 7.83
C ARG A 74 8.66 14.37 8.26
N HIS A 75 8.77 13.29 7.48
CA HIS A 75 9.57 12.09 7.78
C HIS A 75 10.75 11.89 6.84
N ALA A 76 11.12 12.91 6.04
CA ALA A 76 12.15 12.82 5.01
C ALA A 76 13.53 12.40 5.55
N PHE A 77 13.81 12.69 6.83
CA PHE A 77 15.05 12.31 7.51
C PHE A 77 14.89 11.10 8.43
N SER A 78 13.68 10.56 8.58
CA SER A 78 13.49 9.30 9.28
C SER A 78 13.94 8.18 8.35
N SER A 79 14.60 7.13 8.83
CA SER A 79 14.91 5.95 8.01
C SER A 79 13.71 5.00 7.86
N ALA A 80 12.49 5.50 8.06
CA ALA A 80 11.28 4.69 8.15
C ALA A 80 10.82 4.19 6.77
N ALA A 81 10.21 3.01 6.73
CA ALA A 81 9.40 2.56 5.62
C ALA A 81 8.02 3.21 5.68
N PHE A 82 7.40 3.44 4.53
CA PHE A 82 6.06 3.98 4.45
C PHE A 82 5.07 2.92 4.00
N MET A 83 3.84 3.02 4.49
CA MET A 83 2.73 2.16 4.09
C MET A 83 1.49 3.02 3.87
N LEU A 84 0.81 2.86 2.74
CA LEU A 84 -0.45 3.54 2.44
C LEU A 84 -1.44 2.60 1.75
N MET A 85 -2.71 2.99 1.74
CA MET A 85 -3.76 2.28 1.01
C MET A 85 -4.18 3.05 -0.24
N LEU A 86 -4.44 2.32 -1.31
CA LEU A 86 -5.02 2.84 -2.55
C LEU A 86 -6.24 2.00 -2.92
N SER A 87 -7.38 2.64 -3.14
CA SER A 87 -8.55 2.03 -3.74
C SER A 87 -8.43 2.13 -5.25
N LEU A 88 -8.33 0.99 -5.94
CA LEU A 88 -8.23 0.94 -7.39
C LEU A 88 -9.61 1.24 -7.98
N ILE A 89 -9.81 2.47 -8.44
CA ILE A 89 -11.03 2.93 -9.09
C ILE A 89 -10.56 3.67 -10.34
N LEU A 90 -10.96 3.23 -11.53
CA LEU A 90 -10.46 3.74 -12.82
C LEU A 90 -11.59 4.25 -13.72
N ASP A 91 -12.60 4.88 -13.12
CA ASP A 91 -13.84 5.32 -13.78
C ASP A 91 -13.81 6.78 -14.28
N GLY A 92 -12.70 7.52 -14.08
CA GLY A 92 -12.62 8.94 -14.40
C GLY A 92 -13.41 9.84 -13.42
N GLY A 93 -13.96 9.26 -12.36
CA GLY A 93 -14.74 9.94 -11.35
C GLY A 93 -13.91 10.65 -10.29
N ARG A 94 -14.60 11.12 -9.25
CA ARG A 94 -14.01 11.90 -8.15
C ARG A 94 -12.92 11.15 -7.36
N HIS A 95 -12.98 9.82 -7.35
CA HIS A 95 -12.10 8.95 -6.57
C HIS A 95 -11.10 8.19 -7.45
N ASP A 96 -10.94 8.60 -8.70
CA ASP A 96 -10.09 7.94 -9.67
C ASP A 96 -8.63 7.83 -9.17
N ALA A 97 -8.08 6.62 -9.25
CA ALA A 97 -6.75 6.29 -8.72
C ALA A 97 -5.60 6.71 -9.64
N ARG A 98 -5.87 7.06 -10.90
CA ARG A 98 -4.84 7.31 -11.93
C ARG A 98 -3.89 8.42 -11.53
N SER A 99 -4.40 9.54 -11.00
CA SER A 99 -3.55 10.66 -10.59
C SER A 99 -2.72 10.33 -9.35
N VAL A 100 -3.22 9.48 -8.46
CA VAL A 100 -2.44 9.00 -7.30
C VAL A 100 -1.32 8.08 -7.76
N VAL A 101 -1.59 7.15 -8.68
CA VAL A 101 -0.55 6.27 -9.26
C VAL A 101 0.52 7.11 -9.97
N GLN A 102 0.13 8.08 -10.79
CA GLN A 102 1.06 8.99 -11.46
C GLN A 102 1.93 9.78 -10.47
N TYR A 103 1.33 10.31 -9.41
CA TYR A 103 2.06 11.01 -8.35
C TYR A 103 3.07 10.09 -7.65
N LEU A 104 2.68 8.85 -7.32
CA LEU A 104 3.54 7.88 -6.66
C LEU A 104 4.72 7.48 -7.53
N GLU A 105 4.51 7.24 -8.83
CA GLU A 105 5.59 6.92 -9.76
C GLU A 105 6.53 8.10 -10.02
N ALA A 106 6.03 9.34 -9.91
CA ALA A 106 6.84 10.56 -10.00
C ALA A 106 7.54 10.96 -8.69
N SER A 107 7.27 10.25 -7.58
CA SER A 107 7.69 10.68 -6.24
C SER A 107 9.16 10.41 -5.90
N GLY A 108 9.85 9.57 -6.70
CA GLY A 108 11.24 9.16 -6.46
C GLY A 108 11.42 8.12 -5.35
N PHE A 109 10.34 7.64 -4.72
CA PHE A 109 10.39 6.54 -3.76
C PHE A 109 10.54 5.18 -4.44
N LEU A 110 11.05 4.20 -3.71
CA LEU A 110 11.01 2.80 -4.13
C LEU A 110 9.62 2.24 -3.83
N VAL A 111 8.71 2.34 -4.79
CA VAL A 111 7.30 1.98 -4.60
C VAL A 111 7.07 0.48 -4.79
N HIS A 112 6.37 -0.16 -3.86
CA HIS A 112 5.98 -1.55 -3.90
C HIS A 112 4.46 -1.66 -3.79
N TYR A 113 3.80 -1.96 -4.90
CA TYR A 113 2.36 -2.13 -4.99
C TYR A 113 1.97 -3.55 -4.58
N LEU A 114 1.29 -3.67 -3.45
CA LEU A 114 0.76 -4.92 -2.92
C LEU A 114 -0.69 -5.06 -3.40
N VAL A 115 -0.91 -5.68 -4.56
CA VAL A 115 -2.20 -5.75 -5.23
C VAL A 115 -3.01 -6.93 -4.69
N LEU A 116 -4.04 -6.63 -3.90
CA LEU A 116 -5.01 -7.58 -3.39
C LEU A 116 -6.10 -7.78 -4.46
N ALA A 117 -6.00 -8.85 -5.25
CA ALA A 117 -6.92 -9.09 -6.36
C ALA A 117 -8.34 -9.41 -5.88
N GLY A 118 -8.45 -10.21 -4.82
CA GLY A 118 -9.72 -10.65 -4.26
C GLY A 118 -10.30 -9.72 -3.20
N SER A 119 -11.59 -9.41 -3.36
CA SER A 119 -12.38 -8.69 -2.37
C SER A 119 -12.65 -9.51 -1.11
N TRP A 120 -12.77 -8.83 0.04
CA TRP A 120 -13.13 -9.47 1.31
C TRP A 120 -14.64 -9.63 1.46
N GLU A 121 -15.41 -8.64 1.01
CA GLU A 121 -16.86 -8.61 1.22
C GLU A 121 -17.63 -9.41 0.19
N ASP A 122 -17.16 -9.39 -1.06
CA ASP A 122 -17.77 -10.06 -2.19
C ASP A 122 -16.73 -10.89 -2.97
N LYS A 123 -17.18 -11.59 -4.01
CA LYS A 123 -16.32 -12.40 -4.88
C LYS A 123 -15.74 -11.58 -6.04
N ARG A 124 -15.75 -10.24 -5.96
CA ARG A 124 -15.18 -9.41 -7.01
C ARG A 124 -13.66 -9.58 -7.02
N MET A 125 -13.15 -9.75 -8.22
CA MET A 125 -11.73 -9.76 -8.53
C MET A 125 -11.40 -8.48 -9.29
N VAL A 126 -10.17 -7.98 -9.14
CA VAL A 126 -9.67 -6.92 -10.02
C VAL A 126 -9.62 -7.45 -11.47
N PRO A 127 -10.30 -6.80 -12.43
CA PRO A 127 -10.29 -7.19 -13.83
C PRO A 127 -8.89 -7.11 -14.42
N GLU A 128 -8.60 -7.95 -15.41
CA GLU A 128 -7.31 -7.94 -16.09
C GLU A 128 -7.00 -6.57 -16.72
N GLU A 129 -7.99 -5.89 -17.29
CA GLU A 129 -7.84 -4.55 -17.88
C GLU A 129 -7.31 -3.51 -16.88
N GLU A 130 -7.73 -3.58 -15.62
CA GLU A 130 -7.23 -2.68 -14.57
C GLU A 130 -5.81 -3.05 -14.13
N LEU A 131 -5.48 -4.35 -14.15
CA LEU A 131 -4.11 -4.82 -13.88
C LEU A 131 -3.17 -4.43 -15.02
N GLU A 132 -3.61 -4.53 -16.27
CA GLU A 132 -2.89 -4.05 -17.45
C GLU A 132 -2.64 -2.56 -17.37
N TYR A 133 -3.64 -1.77 -16.95
CA TYR A 133 -3.44 -0.35 -16.67
C TYR A 133 -2.32 -0.11 -15.65
N LEU A 134 -2.33 -0.82 -14.51
CA LEU A 134 -1.28 -0.69 -13.49
C LEU A 134 0.09 -1.08 -14.05
N ARG A 135 0.19 -2.22 -14.74
CA ARG A 135 1.44 -2.70 -15.37
C ARG A 135 1.97 -1.70 -16.40
N ALA A 136 1.10 -1.05 -17.18
CA ALA A 136 1.49 -0.07 -18.19
C ALA A 136 1.93 1.29 -17.60
N LYS A 137 1.46 1.63 -16.39
CA LYS A 137 1.76 2.93 -15.75
C LYS A 137 2.89 2.87 -14.73
N ILE A 138 3.10 1.72 -14.10
CA ILE A 138 4.18 1.53 -13.12
C ILE A 138 5.48 1.29 -13.89
N ARG A 139 6.38 2.28 -13.81
CA ARG A 139 7.68 2.27 -14.51
C ARG A 139 8.84 1.97 -13.56
N HIS A 140 8.76 2.49 -12.34
CA HIS A 140 9.83 2.39 -11.35
C HIS A 140 9.41 1.57 -10.13
N GLY A 141 8.10 1.51 -9.84
CA GLY A 141 7.58 0.64 -8.80
C GLY A 141 7.59 -0.84 -9.17
N ARG A 142 7.37 -1.69 -8.17
CA ARG A 142 7.20 -3.14 -8.34
C ARG A 142 5.80 -3.57 -7.94
N ILE A 143 5.21 -4.47 -8.72
CA ILE A 143 3.89 -5.05 -8.44
C ILE A 143 4.08 -6.42 -7.80
N HIS A 144 3.48 -6.60 -6.64
CA HIS A 144 3.35 -7.87 -5.94
C HIS A 144 1.87 -8.26 -5.94
N TYR A 145 1.54 -9.33 -6.64
CA TYR A 145 0.15 -9.71 -6.89
C TYR A 145 -0.29 -10.84 -5.93
N PHE A 146 -1.44 -10.65 -5.29
CA PHE A 146 -2.05 -11.61 -4.36
C PHE A 146 -3.44 -12.00 -4.86
N ASP A 147 -3.53 -13.18 -5.48
CA ASP A 147 -4.70 -13.69 -6.19
C ASP A 147 -5.66 -14.52 -5.31
N ARG A 148 -5.27 -14.80 -4.06
CA ARG A 148 -6.04 -15.61 -3.12
C ARG A 148 -7.46 -15.07 -2.93
N LEU A 149 -8.45 -15.92 -3.22
CA LEU A 149 -9.87 -15.64 -2.96
C LEU A 149 -10.16 -15.72 -1.46
N VAL A 150 -10.38 -14.58 -0.81
CA VAL A 150 -10.52 -14.47 0.66
C VAL A 150 -11.95 -14.21 1.17
N THR A 151 -12.95 -14.09 0.29
CA THR A 151 -14.30 -13.61 0.60
C THR A 151 -14.87 -14.22 1.88
N ARG A 152 -15.06 -13.38 2.91
CA ARG A 152 -15.59 -13.74 4.25
C ARG A 152 -14.95 -14.98 4.90
N SER A 153 -13.72 -15.33 4.54
CA SER A 153 -12.98 -16.46 5.10
C SER A 153 -11.83 -15.98 5.98
N PRO A 154 -11.96 -15.97 7.32
CA PRO A 154 -10.91 -15.51 8.23
C PRO A 154 -9.58 -16.25 8.02
N LEU A 155 -9.64 -17.56 7.80
CA LEU A 155 -8.45 -18.38 7.53
C LEU A 155 -7.71 -17.92 6.27
N ARG A 156 -8.43 -17.76 5.15
CA ARG A 156 -7.80 -17.31 3.90
C ARG A 156 -7.31 -15.88 3.99
N PHE A 157 -7.98 -15.04 4.79
CA PHE A 157 -7.51 -13.69 5.07
C PHE A 157 -6.19 -13.69 5.83
N SER A 158 -6.05 -14.51 6.89
CA SER A 158 -4.79 -14.70 7.63
C SER A 158 -3.66 -15.15 6.71
N GLN A 159 -3.91 -16.15 5.86
CA GLN A 159 -2.93 -16.63 4.89
C GLN A 159 -2.46 -15.53 3.93
N ARG A 160 -3.39 -14.71 3.41
CA ARG A 160 -3.02 -13.55 2.58
C ARG A 160 -2.22 -12.52 3.37
N THR A 161 -2.57 -12.27 4.63
CA THR A 161 -1.80 -11.38 5.51
C THR A 161 -0.38 -11.89 5.68
N GLU A 162 -0.19 -13.20 5.90
CA GLU A 162 1.13 -13.84 6.01
C GLU A 162 1.96 -13.72 4.71
N GLU A 163 1.34 -13.94 3.55
CA GLU A 163 1.95 -13.74 2.23
C GLU A 163 2.44 -12.30 2.06
N VAL A 164 1.58 -11.32 2.38
CA VAL A 164 1.94 -9.90 2.30
C VAL A 164 3.10 -9.57 3.25
N VAL A 165 3.08 -10.10 4.47
CA VAL A 165 4.18 -9.92 5.43
C VAL A 165 5.49 -10.50 4.90
N ALA A 166 5.45 -11.68 4.28
CA ALA A 166 6.63 -12.32 3.70
C ALA A 166 7.26 -11.45 2.60
N VAL A 167 6.45 -10.91 1.68
CA VAL A 167 6.91 -9.98 0.64
C VAL A 167 7.51 -8.71 1.23
N ILE A 168 6.87 -8.11 2.25
CA ILE A 168 7.39 -6.93 2.92
C ILE A 168 8.76 -7.22 3.56
N ARG A 169 8.93 -8.39 4.22
CA ARG A 169 10.21 -8.79 4.80
C ARG A 169 11.29 -8.94 3.74
N GLU A 170 10.99 -9.60 2.64
CA GLU A 170 11.92 -9.78 1.53
C GLU A 170 12.41 -8.42 1.00
N VAL A 171 11.48 -7.49 0.75
CA VAL A 171 11.81 -6.14 0.31
C VAL A 171 12.69 -5.40 1.34
N LEU A 172 12.34 -5.46 2.63
CA LEU A 172 13.08 -4.77 3.69
C LEU A 172 14.47 -5.36 3.96
N ALA A 173 14.68 -6.63 3.63
CA ALA A 173 15.96 -7.31 3.65
C ALA A 173 16.85 -6.98 2.44
N GLY A 174 16.34 -6.22 1.46
CA GLY A 174 17.05 -5.90 0.22
C GLY A 174 16.90 -6.94 -0.88
N GLY A 175 15.90 -7.82 -0.77
CA GLY A 175 15.55 -8.81 -1.79
C GLY A 175 15.29 -8.14 -3.15
N ARG A 176 16.21 -8.32 -4.09
CA ARG A 176 16.02 -8.03 -5.51
C ARG A 176 15.54 -9.31 -6.18
N ARG A 177 14.23 -9.51 -6.25
CA ARG A 177 13.61 -10.25 -7.34
C ARG A 177 12.81 -9.27 -8.18
#